data_AF-A0A9D1KNM0-F1
#
_entry.id   AF-A0A9D1KNM0-F1
#
_cell.length_a   1.000
_cell.length_b   1.000
_cell.length_c   1.000
_cell.angle_alpha   90.00
_cell.angle_beta   90.00
_cell.angle_gamma   90.00
#
_symmetry.space_group_name_H-M   'P 1'
#
loop_
_entity.id
_entity.type
_entity.pdbx_description
1 polymer ?
#
loop_
_entity_poly.entity_id
_entity_poly.type
_entity_poly.pdbx_seq_one_letter_code
_entity_poly.pdbx_strand_id
1 'polypeptide(L)'
;MPESTTTLPTPDLVAVDGTLVLGSLLGKGFEVSVYPRQVVTAIDPASDGPELAFVHGLPSSSGLAPVTYAQDKRMRRALLERHRVPIPRGATFTMSRGIRGAHRFAAQVGFPVVIKPAVGDSIIETHSGLGDVAAMDRALDELRTPPSERPGFSRAAYGLTELREPGEENGRIVVPPGYTFLVEKQLSGHYLRFLVIDGEIASVIDCDGAPGDGTLRGGVEITNQVHPGLVEIALRGARAIPGLAVVAVDLVTADPRADAASPGTAVVELSERPGLWVQRLVDPGLADRLATRIVEAHLASHGIGPGSAAEHLEVVLEAHAIPDVEQGADVITSAATAYGLVARVRDTDRLAGVVRADLHGAAGSIAQLTDDLLDGRIDQLRVMLAVLSPTAG
;
A
#
# COMPACT_ATOMS: atom_id res chain seq x y z
N MET A 1 29.99 -23.45 17.30
CA MET A 1 28.56 -23.11 17.14
C MET A 1 28.48 -22.06 16.05
N PRO A 2 27.70 -22.25 14.98
CA PRO A 2 27.52 -21.19 14.01
C PRO A 2 26.63 -20.12 14.64
N GLU A 3 27.13 -18.88 14.69
CA GLU A 3 26.35 -17.70 15.03
C GLU A 3 25.25 -17.55 13.97
N SER A 4 24.01 -17.82 14.36
CA SER A 4 22.82 -17.47 13.61
C SER A 4 22.68 -15.95 13.66
N THR A 5 23.33 -15.24 12.73
CA THR A 5 22.98 -13.86 12.42
C THR A 5 21.61 -13.88 11.77
N THR A 6 20.56 -13.71 12.58
CA THR A 6 19.20 -13.50 12.10
C THR A 6 19.17 -12.16 11.38
N THR A 7 19.40 -12.19 10.06
CA THR A 7 19.21 -11.02 9.21
C THR A 7 17.75 -10.63 9.29
N LEU A 8 17.46 -9.43 9.82
CA LEU A 8 16.12 -8.86 9.81
C LEU A 8 15.57 -8.92 8.36
N PRO A 9 14.35 -9.43 8.15
CA PRO A 9 13.77 -9.52 6.81
C PRO A 9 13.68 -8.13 6.18
N THR A 10 13.97 -8.04 4.88
CA THR A 10 13.74 -6.82 4.10
C THR A 10 12.26 -6.43 4.22
N PRO A 11 11.92 -5.17 4.54
CA PRO A 11 10.53 -4.77 4.72
C PRO A 11 9.70 -5.11 3.49
N ASP A 12 8.57 -5.79 3.69
CA ASP A 12 7.55 -5.90 2.66
C ASP A 12 7.00 -4.49 2.37
N LEU A 13 7.32 -3.95 1.20
CA LEU A 13 6.90 -2.61 0.77
C LEU A 13 5.37 -2.45 0.82
N VAL A 14 4.61 -3.57 0.72
CA VAL A 14 3.15 -3.57 0.79
C VAL A 14 2.63 -3.41 2.22
N ALA A 15 3.40 -3.83 3.22
CA ALA A 15 3.05 -3.76 4.64
C ALA A 15 3.40 -2.42 5.28
N VAL A 16 4.30 -1.63 4.68
CA VAL A 16 4.80 -0.36 5.26
C VAL A 16 3.67 0.57 5.71
N ASP A 17 2.62 0.74 4.89
CA ASP A 17 1.50 1.63 5.22
C ASP A 17 0.83 1.24 6.55
N GLY A 18 0.49 -0.05 6.72
CA GLY A 18 -0.20 -0.55 7.90
C GLY A 18 0.65 -0.49 9.16
N THR A 19 1.94 -0.82 9.06
CA THR A 19 2.88 -0.75 10.19
C THR A 19 3.06 0.69 10.68
N LEU A 20 3.18 1.65 9.76
CA LEU A 20 3.35 3.06 10.12
C LEU A 20 2.08 3.63 10.77
N VAL A 21 0.91 3.30 10.25
CA VAL A 21 -0.37 3.69 10.84
C VAL A 21 -0.55 3.07 12.22
N LEU A 22 -0.23 1.78 12.39
CA LEU A 22 -0.28 1.10 13.68
C LEU A 22 0.63 1.78 14.71
N GLY A 23 1.88 2.10 14.34
CA GLY A 23 2.80 2.83 15.20
C GLY A 23 2.26 4.21 15.60
N SER A 24 1.62 4.93 14.67
CA SER A 24 0.99 6.22 14.98
C SER A 24 -0.21 6.10 15.91
N LEU A 25 -1.04 5.05 15.80
CA LEU A 25 -2.18 4.82 16.69
C LEU A 25 -1.71 4.53 18.12
N LEU A 26 -0.74 3.61 18.25
CA LEU A 26 -0.12 3.27 19.53
C LEU A 26 0.52 4.49 20.18
N GLY A 27 1.28 5.28 19.41
CA GLY A 27 1.90 6.52 19.87
C GLY A 27 0.89 7.51 20.45
N LYS A 28 -0.33 7.54 19.93
CA LYS A 28 -1.43 8.39 20.40
C LYS A 28 -2.25 7.77 21.54
N GLY A 29 -1.85 6.61 22.06
CA GLY A 29 -2.48 5.97 23.22
C GLY A 29 -3.74 5.18 22.91
N PHE A 30 -4.00 4.84 21.64
CA PHE A 30 -5.12 3.96 21.29
C PHE A 30 -4.84 2.52 21.69
N GLU A 31 -5.85 1.86 22.24
CA GLU A 31 -5.89 0.40 22.27
C GLU A 31 -6.23 -0.09 20.85
N VAL A 32 -5.47 -1.06 20.36
CA VAL A 32 -5.62 -1.55 18.98
C VAL A 32 -5.75 -3.06 18.94
N SER A 33 -6.66 -3.54 18.11
CA SER A 33 -6.78 -4.95 17.73
C SER A 33 -6.28 -5.11 16.30
N VAL A 34 -5.30 -5.99 16.10
CA VAL A 34 -4.66 -6.21 14.80
C VAL A 34 -4.86 -7.65 14.38
N TYR A 35 -5.47 -7.83 13.21
CA TYR A 35 -5.70 -9.12 12.56
C TYR A 35 -4.79 -9.29 11.33
N PRO A 36 -4.60 -10.53 10.84
CA PRO A 36 -3.83 -10.79 9.63
C PRO A 36 -4.27 -9.92 8.45
N ARG A 37 -3.32 -9.59 7.57
CA ARG A 37 -3.50 -8.63 6.46
C ARG A 37 -3.80 -7.19 6.92
N GLN A 38 -3.23 -6.80 8.07
CA GLN A 38 -3.25 -5.43 8.57
C GLN A 38 -4.67 -4.85 8.69
N VAL A 39 -5.62 -5.68 9.11
CA VAL A 39 -6.94 -5.20 9.52
C VAL A 39 -6.79 -4.75 10.96
N VAL A 40 -6.91 -3.45 11.18
CA VAL A 40 -6.71 -2.80 12.47
C VAL A 40 -8.02 -2.16 12.90
N THR A 41 -8.43 -2.40 14.14
CA THR A 41 -9.39 -1.53 14.82
C THR A 41 -8.72 -0.84 16.00
N ALA A 42 -9.18 0.38 16.31
CA ALA A 42 -8.59 1.20 17.35
C ALA A 42 -9.67 1.91 18.15
N ILE A 43 -9.56 1.85 19.48
CA ILE A 43 -10.43 2.54 20.42
C ILE A 43 -9.59 3.44 21.33
N ASP A 44 -10.11 4.62 21.63
CA ASP A 44 -9.51 5.48 22.65
C ASP A 44 -9.99 4.98 24.02
N PRO A 45 -9.12 4.39 24.87
CA PRO A 45 -9.55 3.84 26.15
C PRO A 45 -10.07 4.92 27.12
N ALA A 46 -9.80 6.20 26.85
CA ALA A 46 -10.26 7.32 27.66
C ALA A 46 -11.61 7.89 27.20
N SER A 47 -12.21 7.36 26.13
CA SER A 47 -13.39 7.93 25.48
C SER A 47 -14.36 6.86 25.02
N ASP A 48 -15.66 7.09 25.21
CA ASP A 48 -16.73 6.29 24.57
C ASP A 48 -16.94 6.71 23.09
N GLY A 49 -15.87 7.16 22.44
CA GLY A 49 -15.86 7.65 21.06
C GLY A 49 -16.06 6.51 20.04
N PRO A 50 -16.17 6.85 18.74
CA PRO A 50 -16.29 5.84 17.70
C PRO A 50 -15.01 5.00 17.59
N GLU A 51 -15.18 3.71 17.34
CA GLU A 51 -14.10 2.81 16.95
C GLU A 51 -13.59 3.18 15.55
N LEU A 52 -12.27 3.34 15.43
CA LEU A 52 -11.60 3.60 14.17
C LEU A 52 -11.21 2.28 13.52
N ALA A 53 -11.12 2.27 12.19
CA ALA A 53 -10.71 1.07 11.47
C ALA A 53 -9.81 1.42 10.29
N PHE A 54 -8.80 0.58 10.08
CA PHE A 54 -7.87 0.66 8.98
C PHE A 54 -7.67 -0.70 8.35
N VAL A 55 -7.40 -0.73 7.04
CA VAL A 55 -6.95 -1.93 6.35
C VAL A 55 -5.73 -1.58 5.50
N HIS A 56 -4.59 -2.17 5.83
CA HIS A 56 -3.30 -1.83 5.22
C HIS A 56 -2.99 -0.32 5.22
N GLY A 57 -3.27 0.35 6.34
CA GLY A 57 -3.06 1.79 6.50
C GLY A 57 -4.10 2.68 5.79
N LEU A 58 -5.04 2.11 5.04
CA LEU A 58 -6.17 2.86 4.49
C LEU A 58 -7.24 3.07 5.57
N PRO A 59 -7.59 4.31 5.94
CA PRO A 59 -8.64 4.58 6.92
C PRO A 59 -10.04 4.25 6.39
N SER A 60 -10.95 3.84 7.28
CA SER A 60 -12.35 3.54 6.94
C SER A 60 -13.18 4.75 6.49
N SER A 61 -12.64 5.97 6.63
CA SER A 61 -13.19 7.16 5.98
C SER A 61 -13.03 7.13 4.45
N SER A 62 -12.21 6.21 3.91
CA SER A 62 -12.24 5.85 2.49
C SER A 62 -13.31 4.79 2.23
N GLY A 63 -14.29 5.11 1.40
CA GLY A 63 -15.42 4.22 1.13
C GLY A 63 -15.05 3.01 0.26
N LEU A 64 -15.78 1.90 0.44
CA LEU A 64 -15.58 0.68 -0.37
C LEU A 64 -15.83 0.90 -1.87
N ALA A 65 -16.87 1.67 -2.22
CA ALA A 65 -17.18 2.00 -3.61
C ALA A 65 -16.04 2.78 -4.31
N PRO A 66 -15.54 3.90 -3.76
CA PRO A 66 -14.43 4.61 -4.40
C PRO A 66 -13.13 3.79 -4.45
N VAL A 67 -12.83 2.98 -3.44
CA VAL A 67 -11.71 2.01 -3.47
C VAL A 67 -11.87 1.05 -4.66
N THR A 68 -13.06 0.46 -4.82
CA THR A 68 -13.39 -0.43 -5.94
C THR A 68 -13.21 0.26 -7.29
N TYR A 69 -13.59 1.54 -7.40
CA TYR A 69 -13.44 2.31 -8.63
C TYR A 69 -11.99 2.68 -8.95
N ALA A 70 -11.15 2.89 -7.93
CA ALA A 70 -9.73 3.16 -8.10
C ALA A 70 -8.96 1.93 -8.63
N GLN A 71 -9.37 0.72 -8.22
CA GLN A 71 -8.75 -0.54 -8.63
C GLN A 71 -9.14 -1.01 -10.04
N ASP A 72 -10.32 -0.63 -10.56
CA ASP A 72 -10.67 -0.84 -11.97
C ASP A 72 -10.11 0.30 -12.83
N LYS A 73 -8.99 0.04 -13.52
CA LYS A 73 -8.28 1.03 -14.34
C LYS A 73 -9.11 1.54 -15.51
N ARG A 74 -10.11 0.79 -15.99
CA ARG A 74 -11.04 1.26 -17.04
C ARG A 74 -12.03 2.26 -16.45
N MET A 75 -12.62 1.96 -15.30
CA MET A 75 -13.52 2.89 -14.60
C MET A 75 -12.78 4.16 -14.17
N ARG A 76 -11.61 4.00 -13.55
CA ARG A 76 -10.71 5.09 -13.17
C ARG A 76 -10.38 6.00 -14.33
N ARG A 77 -9.94 5.45 -15.48
CA ARG A 77 -9.66 6.24 -16.68
C ARG A 77 -10.87 7.03 -17.16
N ALA A 78 -12.05 6.40 -17.22
CA ALA A 78 -13.28 7.09 -17.63
C ALA A 78 -13.66 8.24 -16.67
N LEU A 79 -13.45 8.07 -15.36
CA LEU A 79 -13.65 9.13 -14.36
C LEU A 79 -12.65 10.27 -14.54
N LEU A 80 -11.36 9.97 -14.71
CA LEU A 80 -10.32 10.97 -14.96
C LEU A 80 -10.61 11.78 -16.24
N GLU A 81 -10.99 11.12 -17.33
CA GLU A 81 -11.37 11.77 -18.60
C GLU A 81 -12.59 12.67 -18.43
N ARG A 82 -13.64 12.21 -17.73
CA ARG A 82 -14.85 13.00 -17.44
C ARG A 82 -14.50 14.27 -16.66
N HIS A 83 -13.52 14.20 -15.78
CA HIS A 83 -13.01 15.32 -15.01
C HIS A 83 -11.93 16.14 -15.75
N ARG A 84 -11.68 15.89 -17.04
CA ARG A 84 -10.68 16.61 -17.84
C ARG A 84 -9.28 16.55 -17.20
N VAL A 85 -8.94 15.42 -16.60
CA VAL A 85 -7.58 15.12 -16.16
C VAL A 85 -6.82 14.56 -17.35
N PRO A 86 -5.66 15.13 -17.72
CA PRO A 86 -4.86 14.57 -18.81
C PRO A 86 -4.36 13.18 -18.42
N ILE A 87 -4.60 12.20 -19.28
CA ILE A 87 -4.12 10.82 -19.12
C ILE A 87 -3.49 10.32 -20.43
N PRO A 88 -2.55 9.36 -20.40
CA PRO A 88 -1.99 8.78 -21.61
C PRO A 88 -3.06 8.17 -22.51
N ARG A 89 -2.82 8.17 -23.82
CA ARG A 89 -3.65 7.40 -24.76
C ARG A 89 -3.56 5.92 -24.39
N GLY A 90 -4.69 5.31 -24.10
CA GLY A 90 -4.74 3.91 -23.65
C GLY A 90 -6.03 3.20 -24.06
N ALA A 91 -5.98 1.87 -24.08
CA ALA A 91 -7.13 1.02 -24.35
C ALA A 91 -7.02 -0.33 -23.62
N THR A 92 -8.16 -0.90 -23.26
CA THR A 92 -8.26 -2.20 -22.58
C THR A 92 -8.55 -3.32 -23.57
N PHE A 93 -7.91 -4.47 -23.37
CA PHE A 93 -8.03 -5.66 -24.21
C PHE A 93 -8.23 -6.90 -23.35
N THR A 94 -8.83 -7.95 -23.92
CA THR A 94 -8.97 -9.26 -23.28
C THR A 94 -7.80 -10.17 -23.62
N MET A 95 -7.41 -11.04 -22.68
CA MET A 95 -6.31 -11.99 -22.88
C MET A 95 -6.59 -13.00 -24.00
N SER A 96 -7.87 -13.33 -24.24
CA SER A 96 -8.26 -14.28 -25.28
C SER A 96 -8.20 -13.69 -26.70
N ARG A 97 -9.10 -12.75 -27.03
CA ARG A 97 -9.28 -12.24 -28.40
C ARG A 97 -8.66 -10.86 -28.63
N GLY A 98 -8.19 -10.21 -27.56
CA GLY A 98 -7.72 -8.82 -27.58
C GLY A 98 -6.27 -8.60 -28.02
N ILE A 99 -5.41 -9.62 -27.98
CA ILE A 99 -3.96 -9.50 -28.22
C ILE A 99 -3.63 -8.86 -29.58
N ARG A 100 -4.24 -9.35 -30.68
CA ARG A 100 -4.01 -8.76 -32.01
C ARG A 100 -4.47 -7.29 -32.08
N GLY A 101 -5.52 -6.94 -31.32
CA GLY A 101 -5.98 -5.56 -31.18
C GLY A 101 -4.98 -4.70 -30.42
N ALA A 102 -4.41 -5.24 -29.33
CA ALA A 102 -3.38 -4.58 -28.53
C ALA A 102 -2.13 -4.27 -29.37
N HIS A 103 -1.66 -5.21 -30.20
CA HIS A 103 -0.53 -4.97 -31.12
C HIS A 103 -0.81 -3.86 -32.12
N ARG A 104 -1.99 -3.86 -32.75
CA ARG A 104 -2.38 -2.79 -33.69
C ARG A 104 -2.48 -1.44 -32.98
N PHE A 105 -3.04 -1.41 -31.78
CA PHE A 105 -3.12 -0.21 -30.97
C PHE A 105 -1.73 0.33 -30.62
N ALA A 106 -0.81 -0.52 -30.16
CA ALA A 106 0.56 -0.14 -29.85
C ALA A 106 1.29 0.45 -31.07
N ALA A 107 1.13 -0.16 -32.25
CA ALA A 107 1.67 0.36 -33.49
C ALA A 107 1.08 1.73 -33.88
N GLN A 108 -0.19 2.00 -33.56
CA GLN A 108 -0.86 3.27 -33.82
C GLN A 108 -0.49 4.39 -32.84
N VAL A 109 -0.33 4.07 -31.55
CA VAL A 109 0.05 5.08 -30.53
C VAL A 109 1.57 5.30 -30.47
N GLY A 110 2.34 4.35 -31.00
CA GLY A 110 3.80 4.39 -31.06
C GLY A 110 4.47 3.89 -29.78
N PHE A 111 5.56 3.13 -29.94
CA PHE A 111 6.39 2.65 -28.84
C PHE A 111 7.25 3.76 -28.20
N PRO A 112 7.70 3.62 -26.93
CA PRO A 112 7.35 2.53 -26.02
C PRO A 112 5.92 2.62 -25.48
N VAL A 113 5.38 1.47 -25.06
CA VAL A 113 4.08 1.34 -24.39
C VAL A 113 4.23 0.70 -23.02
N VAL A 114 3.20 0.83 -22.19
CA VAL A 114 3.07 0.19 -20.88
C VAL A 114 1.91 -0.81 -20.93
N ILE A 115 2.08 -1.96 -20.26
CA ILE A 115 1.02 -2.96 -20.06
C ILE A 115 0.75 -3.12 -18.55
N LYS A 116 -0.53 -3.13 -18.16
CA LYS A 116 -0.98 -3.30 -16.76
C LYS A 116 -2.20 -4.22 -16.69
N PRO A 117 -2.41 -4.99 -15.60
CA PRO A 117 -3.73 -5.56 -15.28
C PRO A 117 -4.80 -4.47 -15.24
N ALA A 118 -5.96 -4.73 -15.86
CA ALA A 118 -7.04 -3.75 -15.88
C ALA A 118 -7.77 -3.61 -14.54
N VAL A 119 -7.75 -4.65 -13.71
CA VAL A 119 -8.29 -4.66 -12.34
C VAL A 119 -7.21 -5.19 -11.41
N GLY A 120 -7.11 -4.63 -10.21
CA GLY A 120 -6.21 -5.08 -9.16
C GLY A 120 -5.51 -3.93 -8.47
N ASP A 121 -4.66 -4.27 -7.50
CA ASP A 121 -3.94 -3.29 -6.70
C ASP A 121 -3.14 -2.34 -7.60
N SER A 122 -3.21 -1.06 -7.26
CA SER A 122 -2.46 -0.02 -7.95
C SER A 122 -0.98 -0.13 -7.55
N ILE A 123 -0.06 0.19 -8.46
CA ILE A 123 1.41 0.22 -8.21
C ILE A 123 2.07 -1.17 -8.19
N ILE A 124 1.38 -2.24 -8.58
CA ILE A 124 2.00 -3.53 -8.85
C ILE A 124 1.79 -3.94 -10.31
N GLU A 125 2.65 -4.83 -10.81
CA GLU A 125 2.48 -5.51 -12.10
C GLU A 125 2.42 -4.57 -13.32
N THR A 126 3.16 -3.46 -13.27
CA THR A 126 3.30 -2.57 -14.45
C THR A 126 4.51 -2.99 -15.27
N HIS A 127 4.29 -3.38 -16.53
CA HIS A 127 5.35 -3.67 -17.48
C HIS A 127 5.60 -2.42 -18.34
N SER A 128 6.69 -1.71 -18.06
CA SER A 128 7.10 -0.50 -18.78
C SER A 128 8.26 -0.79 -19.75
N GLY A 129 8.64 0.20 -20.55
CA GLY A 129 9.78 0.12 -21.46
C GLY A 129 9.57 -0.82 -22.66
N LEU A 130 8.32 -1.18 -22.97
CA LEU A 130 8.03 -2.13 -24.04
C LEU A 130 8.24 -1.43 -25.38
N GLY A 131 9.41 -1.63 -25.99
CA GLY A 131 9.83 -0.94 -27.21
C GLY A 131 9.34 -1.55 -28.52
N ASP A 132 8.83 -2.79 -28.48
CA ASP A 132 8.37 -3.51 -29.67
C ASP A 132 7.31 -4.58 -29.31
N VAL A 133 6.79 -5.25 -30.34
CA VAL A 133 5.78 -6.32 -30.20
C VAL A 133 6.34 -7.52 -29.43
N ALA A 134 7.62 -7.85 -29.60
CA ALA A 134 8.22 -8.99 -28.90
C ALA A 134 8.32 -8.75 -27.39
N ALA A 135 8.61 -7.51 -26.96
CA ALA A 135 8.57 -7.10 -25.57
C ALA A 135 7.15 -7.13 -25.01
N MET A 136 6.15 -6.69 -25.79
CA MET A 136 4.76 -6.83 -25.40
C MET A 136 4.35 -8.29 -25.20
N ASP A 137 4.74 -9.20 -26.11
CA ASP A 137 4.38 -10.61 -26.01
C ASP A 137 4.97 -11.28 -24.76
N ARG A 138 6.19 -10.90 -24.36
CA ARG A 138 6.78 -11.35 -23.09
C ARG A 138 5.97 -10.87 -21.87
N ALA A 139 5.64 -9.57 -21.83
CA ALA A 139 4.81 -9.02 -20.75
C ALA A 139 3.41 -9.65 -20.69
N LEU A 140 2.80 -9.93 -21.85
CA LEU A 140 1.50 -10.60 -21.92
C LEU A 140 1.59 -12.07 -21.48
N ASP A 141 2.69 -12.77 -21.74
CA ASP A 141 2.90 -14.13 -21.23
C ASP A 141 3.07 -14.18 -19.72
N GLU A 142 3.73 -13.19 -19.12
CA GLU A 142 3.78 -13.03 -17.66
C GLU A 142 2.38 -12.79 -17.08
N LEU A 143 1.58 -11.91 -17.69
CA LEU A 143 0.19 -11.68 -17.30
C LEU A 143 -0.75 -12.87 -17.54
N ARG A 144 -0.34 -13.89 -18.31
CA ARG A 144 -1.11 -15.13 -18.44
C ARG A 144 -1.01 -16.01 -17.19
N THR A 145 0.06 -15.88 -16.40
CA THR A 145 0.19 -16.56 -15.12
C THR A 145 -0.91 -16.05 -14.17
N PRO A 146 -1.63 -16.92 -13.43
CA PRO A 146 -2.61 -16.48 -12.44
C PRO A 146 -1.98 -15.52 -11.42
N PRO A 147 -2.68 -14.46 -10.98
CA PRO A 147 -2.10 -13.48 -10.04
C PRO A 147 -1.52 -14.13 -8.78
N SER A 148 -2.18 -15.15 -8.22
CA SER A 148 -1.71 -15.88 -7.04
C SER A 148 -0.38 -16.62 -7.20
N GLU A 149 0.08 -16.83 -8.43
CA GLU A 149 1.35 -17.50 -8.75
C GLU A 149 2.44 -16.51 -9.18
N ARG A 150 2.12 -15.22 -9.31
CA ARG A 150 3.08 -14.20 -9.74
C ARG A 150 3.95 -13.74 -8.56
N PRO A 151 5.27 -13.56 -8.77
CA PRO A 151 6.14 -12.99 -7.75
C PRO A 151 5.68 -11.59 -7.33
N GLY A 152 5.66 -11.31 -6.02
CA GLY A 152 5.29 -9.99 -5.49
C GLY A 152 3.79 -9.67 -5.59
N PHE A 153 2.95 -10.61 -6.03
CA PHE A 153 1.51 -10.42 -5.95
C PHE A 153 1.06 -10.36 -4.49
N SER A 154 0.45 -9.23 -4.14
CA SER A 154 -0.27 -9.08 -2.88
C SER A 154 -1.77 -8.99 -3.16
N ARG A 155 -2.57 -9.38 -2.17
CA ARG A 155 -4.02 -9.15 -2.18
C ARG A 155 -4.34 -8.16 -1.08
N ALA A 156 -4.69 -6.93 -1.45
CA ALA A 156 -5.41 -6.08 -0.52
C ALA A 156 -6.65 -6.83 0.02
N ALA A 157 -6.86 -6.81 1.33
CA ALA A 157 -7.98 -7.54 1.95
C ALA A 157 -9.37 -7.07 1.47
N TYR A 158 -9.45 -5.89 0.86
CA TYR A 158 -10.65 -5.30 0.23
C TYR A 158 -10.62 -5.29 -1.30
N GLY A 159 -9.59 -5.90 -1.92
CA GLY A 159 -9.45 -5.91 -3.36
C GLY A 159 -10.65 -6.58 -4.05
N LEU A 160 -11.05 -6.06 -5.21
CA LEU A 160 -11.99 -6.74 -6.10
C LEU A 160 -11.50 -8.16 -6.37
N THR A 161 -12.13 -9.14 -5.72
CA THR A 161 -11.86 -10.54 -6.02
C THR A 161 -12.45 -10.84 -7.38
N GLU A 162 -11.61 -10.96 -8.40
CA GLU A 162 -12.02 -11.67 -9.61
C GLU A 162 -12.25 -13.13 -9.21
N LEU A 163 -13.46 -13.45 -8.75
CA LEU A 163 -13.96 -14.80 -8.48
C LEU A 163 -14.17 -15.53 -9.82
N ARG A 164 -13.09 -15.70 -10.57
CA ARG A 164 -13.08 -16.45 -11.82
C ARG A 164 -12.09 -17.58 -11.68
N GLU A 165 -12.57 -18.79 -11.96
CA GLU A 165 -11.72 -19.96 -11.95
C GLU A 165 -10.62 -19.79 -13.01
N PRO A 166 -9.35 -20.05 -12.66
CA PRO A 166 -8.27 -20.07 -13.64
C PRO A 166 -8.55 -21.16 -14.68
N GLY A 167 -8.08 -20.93 -15.91
CA GLY A 167 -8.13 -21.90 -16.99
C GLY A 167 -6.89 -22.79 -17.04
N GLU A 168 -6.87 -23.73 -17.98
CA GLU A 168 -5.69 -24.53 -18.32
C GLU A 168 -5.40 -24.40 -19.81
N GLU A 169 -4.16 -24.11 -20.17
CA GLU A 169 -3.67 -24.07 -21.55
C GLU A 169 -2.36 -24.85 -21.65
N ASN A 170 -2.34 -25.93 -22.44
CA ASN A 170 -1.17 -26.80 -22.63
C ASN A 170 -0.53 -27.32 -21.32
N GLY A 171 -1.36 -27.66 -20.32
CA GLY A 171 -0.88 -28.15 -19.01
C GLY A 171 -0.39 -27.06 -18.06
N ARG A 172 -0.48 -25.79 -18.42
CA ARG A 172 -0.19 -24.63 -17.56
C ARG A 172 -1.50 -23.99 -17.09
N ILE A 173 -1.59 -23.70 -15.79
CA ILE A 173 -2.69 -22.91 -15.23
C ILE A 173 -2.53 -21.47 -15.72
N VAL A 174 -3.62 -20.89 -16.25
CA VAL A 174 -3.62 -19.55 -16.84
C VAL A 174 -4.79 -18.72 -16.32
N VAL A 175 -4.67 -17.39 -16.44
CA VAL A 175 -5.79 -16.48 -16.20
C VAL A 175 -7.00 -16.81 -17.08
N PRO A 176 -8.23 -16.54 -16.62
CA PRO A 176 -9.42 -16.82 -17.41
C PRO A 176 -9.41 -16.06 -18.76
N PRO A 177 -10.08 -16.56 -19.81
CA PRO A 177 -10.15 -15.90 -21.13
C PRO A 177 -10.68 -14.46 -21.11
N GLY A 178 -11.48 -14.12 -20.09
CA GLY A 178 -12.05 -12.80 -19.84
C GLY A 178 -11.15 -11.87 -19.01
N TYR A 179 -9.95 -12.30 -18.61
CA TYR A 179 -8.96 -11.45 -17.96
C TYR A 179 -8.60 -10.28 -18.87
N THR A 180 -8.52 -9.09 -18.31
CA THR A 180 -8.33 -7.86 -19.08
C THR A 180 -7.06 -7.14 -18.67
N PHE A 181 -6.41 -6.52 -19.66
CA PHE A 181 -5.21 -5.73 -19.47
C PHE A 181 -5.35 -4.41 -20.23
N LEU A 182 -4.63 -3.41 -19.76
CA LEU A 182 -4.57 -2.07 -20.29
C LEU A 182 -3.25 -1.87 -21.01
N VAL A 183 -3.30 -1.32 -22.23
CA VAL A 183 -2.12 -0.84 -22.96
C VAL A 183 -2.18 0.67 -23.03
N GLU A 184 -1.12 1.35 -22.63
CA GLU A 184 -1.01 2.81 -22.63
C GLU A 184 0.25 3.26 -23.36
N LYS A 185 0.19 4.44 -23.99
CA LYS A 185 1.39 5.13 -24.44
C LYS A 185 2.25 5.46 -23.23
N GLN A 186 3.51 5.01 -23.21
CA GLN A 186 4.45 5.44 -22.19
C GLN A 186 4.87 6.88 -22.44
N LEU A 187 4.78 7.70 -21.39
CA LEU A 187 5.28 9.07 -21.39
C LEU A 187 6.72 9.11 -20.82
N SER A 188 7.45 10.16 -21.15
CA SER A 188 8.83 10.38 -20.70
C SER A 188 8.93 11.74 -20.03
N GLY A 189 9.70 11.83 -18.96
CA GLY A 189 9.86 13.03 -18.14
C GLY A 189 10.09 12.67 -16.68
N HIS A 190 9.94 13.67 -15.81
CA HIS A 190 9.91 13.51 -14.36
C HIS A 190 8.67 12.72 -13.95
N TYR A 191 8.86 11.74 -13.06
CA TYR A 191 7.79 10.95 -12.49
C TYR A 191 7.48 11.49 -11.09
N LEU A 192 6.36 12.18 -10.95
CA LEU A 192 5.97 12.82 -9.71
C LEU A 192 4.91 11.99 -9.00
N ARG A 193 5.16 11.61 -7.75
CA ARG A 193 4.17 11.00 -6.88
C ARG A 193 3.60 12.02 -5.91
N PHE A 194 2.34 12.38 -6.09
CA PHE A 194 1.59 13.20 -5.16
C PHE A 194 0.87 12.29 -4.16
N LEU A 195 1.00 12.60 -2.86
CA LEU A 195 0.14 12.03 -1.83
C LEU A 195 -0.88 13.09 -1.42
N VAL A 196 -2.16 12.75 -1.54
CA VAL A 196 -3.28 13.60 -1.15
C VAL A 196 -3.94 12.98 0.09
N ILE A 197 -4.10 13.77 1.15
CA ILE A 197 -4.78 13.38 2.39
C ILE A 197 -5.89 14.40 2.63
N ASP A 198 -7.13 13.92 2.75
CA ASP A 198 -8.34 14.72 2.94
C ASP A 198 -8.47 15.91 1.96
N GLY A 199 -8.16 15.64 0.68
CA GLY A 199 -8.27 16.63 -0.39
C GLY A 199 -7.12 17.66 -0.45
N GLU A 200 -6.09 17.53 0.38
CA GLU A 200 -4.92 18.39 0.39
C GLU A 200 -3.64 17.65 -0.05
N ILE A 201 -2.75 18.34 -0.77
CA ILE A 201 -1.42 17.78 -1.07
C ILE A 201 -0.61 17.70 0.23
N ALA A 202 -0.23 16.48 0.59
CA ALA A 202 0.56 16.20 1.77
C ALA A 202 2.06 15.99 1.48
N SER A 203 2.38 15.43 0.31
CA SER A 203 3.76 15.20 -0.14
C SER A 203 3.81 15.11 -1.67
N VAL A 204 4.95 15.48 -2.26
CA VAL A 204 5.24 15.33 -3.69
C VAL A 204 6.68 14.86 -3.85
N ILE A 205 6.86 13.64 -4.31
CA ILE A 205 8.19 13.08 -4.59
C ILE A 205 8.46 13.16 -6.09
N ASP A 206 9.58 13.76 -6.49
CA ASP A 206 10.18 13.58 -7.81
C ASP A 206 10.99 12.29 -7.79
N CYS A 207 10.44 11.24 -8.38
CA CYS A 207 10.92 9.87 -8.27
C CYS A 207 12.04 9.58 -9.27
N ASP A 208 13.11 8.92 -8.81
CA ASP A 208 14.11 8.29 -9.66
C ASP A 208 13.65 6.87 -10.05
N GLY A 209 12.85 6.80 -11.11
CA GLY A 209 12.15 5.60 -11.56
C GLY A 209 10.66 5.59 -11.17
N ALA A 210 9.92 4.60 -11.64
CA ALA A 210 8.49 4.48 -11.37
C ALA A 210 8.24 3.47 -10.22
N PRO A 211 7.33 3.77 -9.28
CA PRO A 211 6.97 2.84 -8.21
C PRO A 211 6.39 1.51 -8.73
N GLY A 212 5.65 1.55 -9.84
CA GLY A 212 4.85 0.42 -10.31
C GLY A 212 5.57 -0.67 -11.10
N ASP A 213 6.80 -0.42 -11.57
CA ASP A 213 7.54 -1.29 -12.49
C ASP A 213 8.87 -1.81 -11.91
N GLY A 214 9.12 -1.58 -10.62
CA GLY A 214 10.33 -2.02 -9.93
C GLY A 214 11.59 -1.21 -10.26
N THR A 215 11.47 -0.09 -10.98
CA THR A 215 12.62 0.78 -11.33
C THR A 215 12.92 1.85 -10.30
N LEU A 216 12.03 2.11 -9.34
CA LEU A 216 12.25 3.12 -8.29
C LEU A 216 13.54 2.84 -7.50
N ARG A 217 14.40 3.85 -7.37
CA ARG A 217 15.65 3.81 -6.57
C ARG A 217 15.70 4.83 -5.45
N GLY A 218 14.85 5.84 -5.50
CA GLY A 218 14.79 6.95 -4.55
C GLY A 218 14.03 8.12 -5.14
N GLY A 219 14.28 9.32 -4.65
CA GLY A 219 13.65 10.53 -5.15
C GLY A 219 13.98 11.75 -4.30
N VAL A 220 13.34 12.88 -4.61
CA VAL A 220 13.49 14.14 -3.88
C VAL A 220 12.10 14.66 -3.50
N GLU A 221 11.93 15.07 -2.25
CA GLU A 221 10.71 15.71 -1.77
C GLU A 221 10.66 17.18 -2.25
N ILE A 222 9.65 17.49 -3.08
CA ILE A 222 9.52 18.75 -3.82
C ILE A 222 8.16 19.43 -3.61
N THR A 223 7.39 19.10 -2.57
CA THR A 223 6.04 19.68 -2.30
C THR A 223 6.00 21.20 -2.44
N ASN A 224 7.00 21.91 -1.91
CA ASN A 224 7.03 23.38 -1.93
C ASN A 224 7.67 23.97 -3.21
N GLN A 225 8.05 23.12 -4.17
CA GLN A 225 8.76 23.51 -5.39
C GLN A 225 7.97 23.17 -6.67
N VAL A 226 6.93 22.34 -6.56
CA VAL A 226 6.12 21.91 -7.70
C VAL A 226 5.23 23.06 -8.20
N HIS A 227 5.05 23.15 -9.52
CA HIS A 227 4.23 24.18 -10.13
C HIS A 227 2.74 24.02 -9.72
N PRO A 228 2.02 25.12 -9.36
CA PRO A 228 0.62 25.05 -8.95
C PRO A 228 -0.34 24.40 -9.97
N GLY A 229 -0.03 24.52 -11.27
CA GLY A 229 -0.81 23.85 -12.31
C GLY A 229 -0.78 22.33 -12.23
N LEU A 230 0.35 21.74 -11.80
CA LEU A 230 0.48 20.30 -11.61
C LEU A 230 -0.26 19.84 -10.33
N VAL A 231 -0.20 20.66 -9.27
CA VAL A 231 -1.00 20.47 -8.05
C VAL A 231 -2.49 20.41 -8.38
N GLU A 232 -2.99 21.33 -9.19
CA GLU A 232 -4.40 21.33 -9.60
C GLU A 232 -4.77 20.11 -10.45
N ILE A 233 -3.88 19.61 -11.31
CA ILE A 233 -4.10 18.34 -12.02
C ILE A 233 -4.21 17.18 -11.03
N ALA A 234 -3.28 17.07 -10.08
CA ALA A 234 -3.28 15.99 -9.09
C ALA A 234 -4.54 16.03 -8.21
N LEU A 235 -4.91 17.20 -7.70
CA LEU A 235 -6.13 17.40 -6.91
C LEU A 235 -7.40 17.11 -7.72
N ARG A 236 -7.42 17.44 -9.01
CA ARG A 236 -8.54 17.06 -9.88
C ARG A 236 -8.61 15.57 -10.12
N GLY A 237 -7.46 14.90 -10.25
CA GLY A 237 -7.34 13.45 -10.26
C GLY A 237 -7.94 12.81 -9.02
N ALA A 238 -7.53 13.28 -7.84
CA ALA A 238 -8.08 12.84 -6.55
C ALA A 238 -9.61 13.03 -6.48
N ARG A 239 -10.11 14.22 -6.86
CA ARG A 239 -11.55 14.53 -6.87
C ARG A 239 -12.36 13.75 -7.90
N ALA A 240 -11.74 13.11 -8.89
CA ALA A 240 -12.44 12.30 -9.88
C ALA A 240 -13.04 11.01 -9.28
N ILE A 241 -12.54 10.58 -8.12
CA ILE A 241 -13.04 9.43 -7.36
C ILE A 241 -13.46 9.91 -5.96
N PRO A 242 -14.68 10.46 -5.79
CA PRO A 242 -15.10 11.03 -4.52
C PRO A 242 -15.24 9.96 -3.44
N GLY A 243 -14.80 10.28 -2.22
CA GLY A 243 -14.90 9.40 -1.05
C GLY A 243 -13.65 8.57 -0.73
N LEU A 244 -12.50 8.89 -1.34
CA LEU A 244 -11.19 8.46 -0.86
C LEU A 244 -10.65 9.51 0.12
N ALA A 245 -10.31 9.11 1.33
CA ALA A 245 -9.67 9.99 2.32
C ALA A 245 -8.16 10.13 2.07
N VAL A 246 -7.56 9.11 1.46
CA VAL A 246 -6.16 9.13 1.02
C VAL A 246 -6.09 8.65 -0.42
N VAL A 247 -5.26 9.30 -1.23
CA VAL A 247 -5.01 8.90 -2.60
C VAL A 247 -3.60 9.29 -3.02
N ALA A 248 -2.89 8.37 -3.66
CA ALA A 248 -1.66 8.67 -4.36
C ALA A 248 -1.98 8.91 -5.85
N VAL A 249 -1.45 10.00 -6.41
CA VAL A 249 -1.60 10.35 -7.82
C VAL A 249 -0.21 10.44 -8.44
N ASP A 250 0.08 9.57 -9.40
CA ASP A 250 1.35 9.60 -10.11
C ASP A 250 1.18 10.32 -11.45
N LEU A 251 2.07 11.28 -11.71
CA LEU A 251 2.01 12.18 -12.86
C LEU A 251 3.38 12.20 -13.55
N VAL A 252 3.38 12.12 -14.88
CA VAL A 252 4.60 12.37 -15.68
C VAL A 252 4.55 13.79 -16.23
N THR A 253 5.65 14.52 -16.17
CA THR A 253 5.79 15.86 -16.77
C THR A 253 7.20 16.12 -17.28
N ALA A 254 7.36 17.05 -18.20
CA ALA A 254 8.68 17.44 -18.71
C ALA A 254 9.52 18.22 -17.68
N ASP A 255 8.88 19.02 -16.83
CA ASP A 255 9.54 19.81 -15.78
C ASP A 255 8.56 20.03 -14.60
N PRO A 256 8.92 19.62 -13.37
CA PRO A 256 8.07 19.79 -12.19
C PRO A 256 7.80 21.25 -11.80
N ARG A 257 8.57 22.20 -12.32
CA ARG A 257 8.47 23.64 -12.02
C ARG A 257 7.83 24.46 -13.14
N ALA A 258 7.57 23.85 -14.29
CA ALA A 258 6.99 24.53 -15.45
C ALA A 258 5.45 24.42 -15.49
N ASP A 259 4.84 25.24 -16.34
CA ASP A 259 3.39 25.23 -16.53
C ASP A 259 2.89 23.87 -17.06
N ALA A 260 1.76 23.44 -16.51
CA ALA A 260 1.11 22.16 -16.75
C ALA A 260 0.51 22.04 -18.16
N ALA A 261 0.39 23.14 -18.90
CA ALA A 261 0.00 23.14 -20.31
C ALA A 261 1.05 22.51 -21.24
N SER A 262 2.22 22.16 -20.73
CA SER A 262 3.30 21.54 -21.49
C SER A 262 2.89 20.16 -22.04
N PRO A 263 3.09 19.89 -23.35
CA PRO A 263 2.86 18.57 -23.92
C PRO A 263 3.61 17.47 -23.17
N GLY A 264 2.96 16.32 -22.95
CA GLY A 264 3.56 15.21 -22.21
C GLY A 264 3.27 15.20 -20.71
N THR A 265 2.53 16.18 -20.18
CA THR A 265 2.02 16.16 -18.81
C THR A 265 0.74 15.32 -18.70
N ALA A 266 0.75 14.25 -17.90
CA ALA A 266 -0.44 13.44 -17.66
C ALA A 266 -0.38 12.62 -16.37
N VAL A 267 -1.53 12.34 -15.78
CA VAL A 267 -1.69 11.34 -14.71
C VAL A 267 -1.56 9.95 -15.31
N VAL A 268 -0.59 9.18 -14.82
CA VAL A 268 -0.26 7.84 -15.32
C VAL A 268 -0.74 6.72 -14.39
N GLU A 269 -0.97 7.04 -13.12
CA GLU A 269 -1.46 6.11 -12.11
C GLU A 269 -2.22 6.87 -11.01
N LEU A 270 -3.20 6.22 -10.39
CA LEU A 270 -3.89 6.73 -9.21
C LEU A 270 -4.26 5.55 -8.33
N SER A 271 -3.85 5.61 -7.07
CA SER A 271 -3.96 4.53 -6.10
C SER A 271 -4.71 5.00 -4.85
N GLU A 272 -5.65 4.21 -4.37
CA GLU A 272 -6.26 4.36 -3.06
C GLU A 272 -5.26 4.10 -1.92
N ARG A 273 -4.22 3.31 -2.19
CA ARG A 273 -3.14 3.04 -1.22
C ARG A 273 -2.22 4.25 -1.10
N PRO A 274 -1.85 4.66 0.13
CA PRO A 274 -0.84 5.69 0.35
C PRO A 274 0.49 5.34 -0.34
N GLY A 275 0.98 4.11 -0.15
CA GLY A 275 2.28 3.68 -0.66
C GLY A 275 3.41 4.52 -0.06
N LEU A 276 3.39 4.70 1.27
CA LEU A 276 4.36 5.49 2.05
C LEU A 276 5.79 4.96 1.94
N TRP A 277 5.96 3.75 1.44
CA TRP A 277 7.28 3.21 1.11
C TRP A 277 8.04 4.09 0.11
N VAL A 278 7.36 4.80 -0.79
CA VAL A 278 8.01 5.75 -1.71
C VAL A 278 8.62 6.92 -0.95
N GLN A 279 7.88 7.51 -0.02
CA GLN A 279 8.39 8.57 0.86
C GLN A 279 9.47 8.05 1.81
N ARG A 280 9.32 6.82 2.32
CA ARG A 280 10.29 6.18 3.22
C ARG A 280 11.66 5.98 2.56
N LEU A 281 11.68 5.70 1.25
CA LEU A 281 12.94 5.61 0.48
C LEU A 281 13.68 6.95 0.38
N VAL A 282 12.98 8.07 0.50
CA VAL A 282 13.56 9.43 0.47
C VAL A 282 13.97 9.87 1.88
N ASP A 283 13.04 9.77 2.83
CA ASP A 283 13.24 10.10 4.25
C ASP A 283 12.31 9.21 5.09
N PRO A 284 12.84 8.28 5.91
CA PRO A 284 12.03 7.49 6.82
C PRO A 284 11.12 8.31 7.72
N GLY A 285 11.62 9.45 8.23
CA GLY A 285 10.83 10.33 9.11
C GLY A 285 9.71 11.06 8.37
N LEU A 286 9.80 11.23 7.05
CA LEU A 286 8.70 11.77 6.23
C LEU A 286 7.53 10.78 6.19
N ALA A 287 7.81 9.49 5.98
CA ALA A 287 6.77 8.47 5.97
C ALA A 287 6.04 8.39 7.32
N ASP A 288 6.77 8.47 8.44
CA ASP A 288 6.19 8.47 9.80
C ASP A 288 5.27 9.68 10.02
N ARG A 289 5.70 10.88 9.60
CA ARG A 289 4.88 12.11 9.67
C ARG A 289 3.62 12.00 8.82
N LEU A 290 3.72 11.40 7.63
CA LEU A 290 2.57 11.25 6.73
C LEU A 290 1.58 10.19 7.24
N ALA A 291 2.05 9.09 7.82
CA ALA A 291 1.18 8.13 8.50
C ALA A 291 0.44 8.77 9.68
N THR A 292 1.14 9.60 10.46
CA THR A 292 0.53 10.39 11.54
C THR A 292 -0.55 11.32 11.00
N ARG A 293 -0.29 12.01 9.88
CA ARG A 293 -1.27 12.88 9.22
C ARG A 293 -2.50 12.10 8.71
N ILE A 294 -2.33 10.86 8.22
CA ILE A 294 -3.45 9.99 7.83
C ILE A 294 -4.32 9.67 9.04
N VAL A 295 -3.71 9.28 10.17
CA VAL A 295 -4.43 9.00 11.42
C VAL A 295 -5.17 10.26 11.90
N GLU A 296 -4.50 11.41 11.94
CA GLU A 296 -5.10 12.67 12.39
C GLU A 296 -6.26 13.13 11.51
N ALA A 297 -6.16 12.98 10.19
CA ALA A 297 -7.26 13.27 9.27
C ALA A 297 -8.47 12.34 9.54
N HIS A 298 -8.22 11.06 9.82
CA HIS A 298 -9.28 10.12 10.16
C HIS A 298 -9.93 10.41 11.52
N LEU A 299 -9.13 10.81 12.52
CA LEU A 299 -9.63 11.30 13.82
C LEU A 299 -10.51 12.53 13.63
N ALA A 300 -10.05 13.51 12.85
CA ALA A 300 -10.78 14.73 12.56
C ALA A 300 -12.12 14.46 11.87
N SER A 301 -12.19 13.49 10.94
CA SER A 301 -13.45 13.10 10.30
C SER A 301 -14.47 12.50 11.28
N HIS A 302 -14.03 12.08 12.47
CA HIS A 302 -14.87 11.56 13.56
C HIS A 302 -15.06 12.58 14.70
N GLY A 303 -14.57 13.81 14.54
CA GLY A 303 -14.63 14.84 15.58
C GLY A 303 -13.70 14.59 16.76
N ILE A 304 -12.71 13.70 16.60
CA ILE A 304 -11.71 13.38 17.63
C ILE A 304 -10.49 14.30 17.42
N GLY A 305 -10.00 14.90 18.50
CA GLY A 305 -8.79 15.72 18.46
C GLY A 305 -7.53 14.87 18.18
N PRO A 306 -6.44 15.45 17.65
CA PRO A 306 -5.25 14.71 17.24
C PRO A 306 -4.49 14.05 18.40
N GLY A 307 -4.70 14.50 19.65
CA GLY A 307 -3.97 14.02 20.83
C GLY A 307 -2.46 14.33 20.79
N SER A 308 -1.73 13.91 21.82
CA SER A 308 -0.26 13.92 21.84
C SER A 308 0.29 12.53 21.47
N ALA A 309 1.43 12.48 20.80
CA ALA A 309 2.12 11.23 20.51
C ALA A 309 3.31 11.02 21.46
N ALA A 310 3.43 9.83 22.05
CA ALA A 310 4.60 9.39 22.78
C ALA A 310 5.50 8.54 21.86
N GLU A 311 6.81 8.80 21.91
CA GLU A 311 7.79 8.05 21.11
C GLU A 311 8.09 6.66 21.70
N HIS A 312 8.12 6.57 23.03
CA HIS A 312 8.34 5.35 23.78
C HIS A 312 7.09 5.02 24.59
N LEU A 313 6.66 3.77 24.51
CA LEU A 313 5.41 3.29 25.07
C LEU A 313 5.66 2.05 25.90
N GLU A 314 4.89 1.90 26.95
CA GLU A 314 4.65 0.61 27.61
C GLU A 314 3.27 0.13 27.16
N VAL A 315 3.22 -1.08 26.59
CA VAL A 315 1.98 -1.68 26.08
C VAL A 315 1.88 -3.11 26.55
N VAL A 316 0.66 -3.57 26.80
CA VAL A 316 0.36 -4.98 27.04
C VAL A 316 -0.03 -5.59 25.70
N LEU A 317 0.74 -6.59 25.24
CA LEU A 317 0.41 -7.44 24.11
C LEU A 317 -0.35 -8.67 24.59
N GLU A 318 -1.55 -8.91 24.05
CA GLU A 318 -2.21 -10.21 24.06
C GLU A 318 -2.11 -10.83 22.67
N ALA A 319 -1.32 -11.89 22.52
CA ALA A 319 -1.15 -12.63 21.28
C ALA A 319 -1.98 -13.92 21.31
N HIS A 320 -2.94 -14.04 20.39
CA HIS A 320 -3.93 -15.12 20.35
C HIS A 320 -3.67 -16.20 19.29
N ALA A 321 -4.27 -17.37 19.52
CA ALA A 321 -4.24 -18.55 18.66
C ALA A 321 -2.83 -19.15 18.50
N ILE A 322 -2.05 -19.10 19.58
CA ILE A 322 -0.72 -19.71 19.65
C ILE A 322 -0.87 -21.19 20.08
N PRO A 323 -0.48 -22.17 19.23
CA PRO A 323 -0.65 -23.59 19.56
C PRO A 323 0.21 -24.09 20.72
N ASP A 324 1.45 -23.58 20.81
CA ASP A 324 2.39 -23.87 21.91
C ASP A 324 2.74 -22.54 22.58
N VAL A 325 2.07 -22.24 23.69
CA VAL A 325 2.17 -20.93 24.36
C VAL A 325 3.50 -20.73 25.08
N GLU A 326 4.15 -21.82 25.53
CA GLU A 326 5.49 -21.76 26.12
C GLU A 326 6.53 -21.38 25.06
N GLN A 327 6.55 -22.13 23.96
CA GLN A 327 7.44 -21.82 22.84
C GLN A 327 7.11 -20.44 22.26
N GLY A 328 5.83 -20.11 22.10
CA GLY A 328 5.39 -18.81 21.59
C GLY A 328 5.85 -17.64 22.48
N ALA A 329 5.82 -17.80 23.81
CA ALA A 329 6.30 -16.79 24.75
C ALA A 329 7.81 -16.54 24.62
N ASP A 330 8.61 -17.61 24.49
CA ASP A 330 10.06 -17.51 24.26
C ASP A 330 10.39 -16.83 22.91
N VAL A 331 9.66 -17.20 21.86
CA VAL A 331 9.78 -16.62 20.51
C VAL A 331 9.44 -15.13 20.51
N ILE A 332 8.30 -14.75 21.11
CA ILE A 332 7.88 -13.34 21.21
C ILE A 332 8.93 -12.51 21.96
N THR A 333 9.44 -13.01 23.08
CA THR A 333 10.44 -12.29 23.89
C THR A 333 11.76 -12.12 23.13
N SER A 334 12.21 -13.17 22.45
CA SER A 334 13.43 -13.16 21.63
C SER A 334 13.30 -12.20 20.45
N ALA A 335 12.16 -12.23 19.77
CA ALA A 335 11.86 -11.34 18.66
C ALA A 335 11.78 -9.88 19.11
N ALA A 336 11.07 -9.58 20.20
CA ALA A 336 10.99 -8.24 20.76
C ALA A 336 12.38 -7.66 21.03
N THR A 337 13.29 -8.45 21.60
CA THR A 337 14.69 -8.05 21.82
C THR A 337 15.40 -7.70 20.50
N ALA A 338 15.15 -8.47 19.43
CA ALA A 338 15.71 -8.19 18.10
C ALA A 338 15.21 -6.88 17.48
N TYR A 339 14.00 -6.43 17.83
CA TYR A 339 13.47 -5.09 17.46
C TYR A 339 13.88 -3.97 18.42
N GLY A 340 14.75 -4.26 19.39
CA GLY A 340 15.21 -3.29 20.39
C GLY A 340 14.18 -2.99 21.48
N LEU A 341 13.20 -3.88 21.68
CA LEU A 341 12.18 -3.76 22.72
C LEU A 341 12.59 -4.53 23.98
N VAL A 342 12.12 -4.05 25.12
CA VAL A 342 12.11 -4.83 26.37
C VAL A 342 10.80 -5.58 26.45
N ALA A 343 10.84 -6.90 26.56
CA ALA A 343 9.66 -7.74 26.69
C ALA A 343 9.68 -8.54 27.99
N ARG A 344 8.52 -8.64 28.65
CA ARG A 344 8.32 -9.50 29.82
C ARG A 344 6.99 -10.21 29.73
N VAL A 345 7.02 -11.53 29.68
CA VAL A 345 5.82 -12.38 29.72
C VAL A 345 5.16 -12.24 31.09
N ARG A 346 3.87 -11.90 31.12
CA ARG A 346 3.04 -11.83 32.33
C ARG A 346 2.46 -13.18 32.68
N ASP A 347 1.78 -13.80 31.72
CA ASP A 347 1.12 -15.09 31.84
C ASP A 347 0.91 -15.74 30.47
N THR A 348 0.62 -17.04 30.51
CA THR A 348 0.20 -17.82 29.35
C THR A 348 -1.09 -18.58 29.69
N ASP A 349 -2.01 -18.65 28.72
CA ASP A 349 -3.21 -19.45 28.80
C ASP A 349 -3.16 -20.55 27.73
N ARG A 350 -2.82 -21.77 28.16
CA ARG A 350 -2.75 -22.95 27.29
C ARG A 350 -4.09 -23.33 26.67
N LEU A 351 -5.21 -23.07 27.37
CA LEU A 351 -6.53 -23.47 26.89
C LEU A 351 -7.02 -22.50 25.81
N ALA A 352 -6.79 -21.20 26.02
CA ALA A 352 -7.14 -20.17 25.05
C ALA A 352 -6.09 -19.98 23.94
N GLY A 353 -4.88 -20.51 24.13
CA GLY A 353 -3.76 -20.30 23.21
C GLY A 353 -3.30 -18.83 23.21
N VAL A 354 -3.19 -18.22 24.39
CA VAL A 354 -2.87 -16.80 24.56
C VAL A 354 -1.56 -16.61 25.31
N VAL A 355 -0.73 -15.70 24.82
CA VAL A 355 0.45 -15.19 25.51
C VAL A 355 0.22 -13.72 25.84
N ARG A 356 0.40 -13.34 27.10
CA ARG A 356 0.36 -11.94 27.55
C ARG A 356 1.75 -11.46 27.89
N ALA A 357 2.18 -10.34 27.32
CA ALA A 357 3.50 -9.76 27.56
C ALA A 357 3.46 -8.24 27.67
N ASP A 358 4.23 -7.70 28.60
CA ASP A 358 4.60 -6.29 28.63
C ASP A 358 5.65 -6.03 27.56
N LEU A 359 5.43 -5.03 26.72
CA LEU A 359 6.40 -4.54 25.76
C LEU A 359 6.71 -3.08 26.07
N HIS A 360 7.99 -2.74 26.10
CA HIS A 360 8.46 -1.36 26.27
C HIS A 360 9.47 -1.00 25.18
N GLY A 361 9.20 0.12 24.49
CA GLY A 361 10.11 0.67 23.49
C GLY A 361 9.41 1.59 22.49
N ALA A 362 10.03 1.79 21.34
CA ALA A 362 9.51 2.68 20.31
C ALA A 362 8.22 2.15 19.67
N ALA A 363 7.23 3.01 19.46
CA ALA A 363 5.93 2.64 18.87
C ALA A 363 6.08 1.94 17.51
N GLY A 364 7.00 2.41 16.66
CA GLY A 364 7.28 1.79 15.37
C GLY A 364 7.89 0.37 15.47
N SER A 365 8.74 0.13 16.47
CA SER A 365 9.31 -1.21 16.72
C SER A 365 8.24 -2.19 17.21
N ILE A 366 7.34 -1.73 18.09
CA ILE A 366 6.18 -2.53 18.55
C ILE A 366 5.29 -2.88 17.36
N ALA A 367 4.95 -1.89 16.53
CA ALA A 367 4.12 -2.11 15.34
C ALA A 367 4.75 -3.09 14.35
N GLN A 368 6.06 -3.01 14.12
CA GLN A 368 6.79 -3.93 13.23
C GLN A 368 6.80 -5.36 13.79
N LEU A 369 7.10 -5.53 15.08
CA LEU A 369 7.01 -6.84 15.75
C LEU A 369 5.61 -7.45 15.57
N THR A 370 4.56 -6.66 15.78
CA THR A 370 3.17 -7.12 15.64
C THR A 370 2.83 -7.57 14.22
N ASP A 371 3.23 -6.80 13.19
CA ASP A 371 3.04 -7.18 11.79
C ASP A 371 3.73 -8.51 11.46
N ASP A 372 4.99 -8.66 11.89
CA ASP A 372 5.79 -9.86 11.62
C ASP A 372 5.29 -11.10 12.36
N LEU A 373 4.68 -10.94 13.54
CA LEU A 373 3.98 -12.01 14.28
C LEU A 373 2.71 -12.48 13.57
N LEU A 374 1.92 -11.55 13.00
CA LEU A 374 0.67 -11.87 12.31
C LEU A 374 0.93 -12.51 10.93
N ASP A 375 1.97 -12.06 10.24
CA ASP A 375 2.37 -12.61 8.93
C ASP A 375 3.16 -13.92 9.02
N GLY A 376 3.55 -14.34 10.24
CA GLY A 376 4.30 -15.57 10.46
C GLY A 376 5.76 -15.48 10.05
N ARG A 377 6.35 -14.27 10.05
CA ARG A 377 7.75 -14.04 9.68
C ARG A 377 8.73 -14.34 10.81
N ILE A 378 8.22 -14.52 12.04
CA ILE A 378 9.01 -14.82 13.24
C ILE A 378 8.88 -16.30 13.58
N ASP A 379 9.91 -17.10 13.30
CA ASP A 379 9.96 -18.54 13.60
C ASP A 379 8.72 -19.35 13.19
N GLN A 380 8.04 -18.93 12.11
CA GLN A 380 6.76 -19.48 11.63
C GLN A 380 5.60 -19.39 12.64
N LEU A 381 5.77 -18.66 13.75
CA LEU A 381 4.72 -18.37 14.71
C LEU A 381 3.70 -17.44 14.04
N ARG A 382 2.48 -17.94 13.82
CA ARG A 382 1.37 -17.16 13.25
C ARG A 382 0.34 -16.85 14.31
N VAL A 383 0.32 -15.60 14.74
CA VAL A 383 -0.73 -15.05 15.59
C VAL A 383 -1.96 -14.74 14.72
N MET A 384 -3.17 -14.98 15.23
CA MET A 384 -4.42 -14.66 14.50
C MET A 384 -5.07 -13.36 14.95
N LEU A 385 -4.69 -12.86 16.13
CA LEU A 385 -5.10 -11.58 16.68
C LEU A 385 -4.02 -11.13 17.67
N ALA A 386 -3.57 -9.89 17.54
CA ALA A 386 -2.79 -9.20 18.55
C ALA A 386 -3.60 -8.03 19.10
N VAL A 387 -3.86 -8.02 20.40
CA VAL A 387 -4.44 -6.85 21.10
C VAL A 387 -3.30 -6.12 21.80
N LEU A 388 -3.19 -4.82 21.57
CA LEU A 388 -2.17 -3.97 22.17
C LEU A 388 -2.87 -2.86 22.97
N SER A 389 -2.74 -2.92 24.28
CA SER A 389 -3.33 -1.94 25.20
C SER A 389 -2.22 -1.09 25.82
N PRO A 390 -2.14 0.22 25.52
CA PRO A 390 -1.22 1.12 26.20
C PRO A 390 -1.48 1.13 27.70
N THR A 391 -0.42 1.03 28.52
CA THR A 391 -0.56 1.24 29.96
C THR A 391 -0.68 2.73 30.23
N ALA A 392 -1.63 3.13 31.07
CA ALA A 392 -1.67 4.50 31.55
C ALA A 392 -0.39 4.77 32.36
N GLY A 393 0.45 5.67 31.86
CA GLY A 393 1.67 6.13 32.55
C GLY A 393 1.39 6.92 33.81
#